data_AF-A0A183F0D0-F1
#
_entry.id   AF-A0A183F0D0-F1
#
_cell.length_a   1.000
_cell.length_b   1.000
_cell.length_c   1.000
_cell.angle_alpha   90.00
_cell.angle_beta   90.00
_cell.angle_gamma   90.00
#
_symmetry.space_group_name_H-M   'P 1'
#
loop_
_entity.id
_entity.type
_entity.pdbx_description
1 polymer ?
#
loop_
_entity_poly.entity_id
_entity_poly.type
_entity_poly.pdbx_seq_one_letter_code
_entity_poly.pdbx_strand_id
1 'polypeptide(L)'
;MAEKHRLNSEGFEWLIGEIESRFKQAIVQPGEMVGAIAAQSLGEPATQMTLNTFHYAGVSAKNVTLGVPRLKEIINVSKKPKTPSLTVFLQGTAAK
;
A
#
# COMPACT_ATOMS: atom_id res chain seq x y z
N MET A 1 24.94 19.55 -1.21
CA MET A 1 24.87 18.07 -1.16
C MET A 1 26.27 17.46 -1.08
N ALA A 2 27.19 17.76 -2.02
CA ALA A 2 28.57 17.26 -1.99
C ALA A 2 29.37 17.69 -0.74
N GLU A 3 29.24 18.94 -0.27
CA GLU A 3 29.92 19.40 0.96
C GLU A 3 29.42 18.72 2.24
N LYS A 4 28.11 18.41 2.31
CA LYS A 4 27.50 17.72 3.46
C LYS A 4 28.02 16.28 3.60
N HIS A 5 28.26 15.62 2.47
CA HIS A 5 28.73 14.24 2.41
C HIS A 5 30.23 14.12 2.09
N ARG A 6 30.95 15.26 2.00
CA ARG A 6 32.38 15.35 1.70
C ARG A 6 32.82 14.49 0.51
N LEU A 7 32.02 14.50 -0.56
CA LEU A 7 32.36 13.77 -1.78
C LEU A 7 33.40 14.56 -2.58
N ASN A 8 34.44 13.86 -3.03
CA ASN A 8 35.34 14.39 -4.05
C ASN A 8 34.64 14.34 -5.43
N SER A 9 35.14 15.10 -6.40
CA SER A 9 34.51 15.20 -7.73
C SER A 9 34.40 13.84 -8.43
N GLU A 10 35.42 12.99 -8.29
CA GLU A 10 35.44 11.64 -8.86
C GLU A 10 34.36 10.74 -8.25
N GLY A 11 34.20 10.74 -6.93
CA GLY A 11 33.17 9.98 -6.23
C GLY A 11 31.77 10.49 -6.53
N PHE A 12 31.61 11.79 -6.79
CA PHE A 12 30.33 12.35 -7.22
C PHE A 12 29.96 11.91 -8.64
N GLU A 13 30.87 11.98 -9.60
CA GLU A 13 30.64 11.50 -10.96
C GLU A 13 30.34 10.00 -11.00
N TRP A 14 31.08 9.21 -10.21
CA TRP A 14 30.79 7.79 -10.06
C TRP A 14 29.38 7.54 -9.52
N LEU A 15 28.95 8.29 -8.50
CA LEU A 15 27.62 8.15 -7.92
C LEU A 15 26.52 8.47 -8.93
N ILE A 16 26.69 9.52 -9.74
CA ILE A 16 25.73 9.86 -10.80
C ILE A 16 25.64 8.72 -11.82
N GLY A 17 26.77 8.17 -12.26
CA GLY A 17 26.81 7.03 -13.17
C GLY A 17 26.13 5.78 -12.59
N GLU A 18 26.35 5.49 -11.30
CA GLU A 18 25.70 4.36 -10.62
C GLU A 18 24.18 4.57 -10.50
N ILE A 19 23.72 5.79 -10.19
CA ILE A 19 22.30 6.12 -10.14
C ILE A 19 21.65 5.90 -11.52
N GLU A 20 22.30 6.38 -12.59
CA GLU A 20 21.77 6.20 -13.95
C GLU A 20 21.68 4.71 -14.34
N SER A 21 22.72 3.93 -14.02
CA SER A 21 22.76 2.49 -14.26
C SER A 21 21.64 1.77 -13.50
N ARG A 22 21.48 2.04 -12.21
CA ARG A 22 20.42 1.46 -11.36
C ARG A 22 19.03 1.85 -11.83
N PHE A 23 18.85 3.10 -12.23
CA PHE A 23 17.58 3.59 -12.75
C PHE A 23 17.18 2.85 -14.02
N LYS A 24 18.09 2.68 -14.98
CA LYS A 24 17.84 1.91 -16.22
C LYS A 24 17.51 0.44 -15.94
N GLN A 25 18.18 -0.17 -14.97
CA GLN A 25 17.91 -1.55 -14.55
C GLN A 25 16.56 -1.73 -13.85
N ALA A 26 16.06 -0.71 -13.16
CA ALA A 26 14.78 -0.76 -12.46
C ALA A 26 13.56 -0.70 -13.40
N ILE A 27 13.76 -0.41 -14.69
CA ILE A 27 12.69 -0.39 -15.69
C ILE A 27 12.24 -1.82 -15.98
N VAL A 28 10.94 -2.06 -15.84
CA VAL A 28 10.31 -3.37 -16.12
C VAL A 28 10.44 -3.75 -17.59
N GLN A 29 10.61 -5.03 -17.88
CA GLN A 29 10.73 -5.52 -19.25
C GLN A 29 9.38 -5.49 -19.97
N PRO A 30 9.32 -5.07 -21.24
CA PRO A 30 8.09 -5.11 -22.01
C PRO A 30 7.64 -6.57 -22.23
N GLY A 31 6.33 -6.81 -22.20
CA GLY A 31 5.76 -8.15 -22.38
C GLY A 31 5.72 -9.02 -21.12
N GLU A 32 6.13 -8.49 -19.97
CA GLU A 32 6.00 -9.21 -18.69
C GLU A 32 4.52 -9.41 -18.30
N MET A 33 4.20 -10.59 -17.76
CA MET A 33 2.83 -10.97 -17.38
C MET A 33 2.41 -10.33 -16.04
N VAL A 34 2.32 -9.00 -16.02
CA VAL A 34 2.02 -8.21 -14.81
C VAL A 34 0.69 -8.57 -14.16
N GLY A 35 -0.30 -9.05 -14.93
CA GLY A 35 -1.60 -9.45 -14.40
C GLY A 35 -1.53 -10.66 -13.48
N ALA A 36 -0.74 -11.68 -13.85
CA ALA A 36 -0.57 -12.88 -13.03
C ALA A 36 0.23 -12.57 -11.76
N ILE A 37 1.30 -11.78 -11.90
CA ILE A 37 2.14 -11.34 -10.77
C ILE A 37 1.30 -10.53 -9.78
N ALA A 38 0.57 -9.51 -10.26
CA ALA A 38 -0.27 -8.68 -9.40
C ALA A 38 -1.38 -9.48 -8.70
N ALA A 39 -2.00 -10.44 -9.40
CA ALA A 39 -3.03 -11.30 -8.80
C ALA A 39 -2.46 -12.16 -7.67
N GLN A 40 -1.27 -12.75 -7.86
CA GLN A 40 -0.60 -13.55 -6.83
C GLN A 40 -0.13 -12.68 -5.65
N SER A 41 0.49 -11.52 -5.94
CA SER A 41 0.96 -10.58 -4.94
C SER A 41 -0.16 -10.04 -4.04
N LEU A 42 -1.40 -9.97 -4.53
CA LEU A 42 -2.57 -9.65 -3.73
C LEU A 42 -3.16 -10.89 -3.02
N GLY A 43 -3.23 -12.02 -3.73
CA GLY A 43 -3.90 -13.23 -3.24
C GLY A 43 -3.17 -13.91 -2.08
N GLU A 44 -1.83 -13.98 -2.13
CA GLU A 44 -1.02 -14.59 -1.07
C GLU A 44 -1.20 -13.88 0.28
N PRO A 45 -0.98 -12.56 0.43
CA PRO A 45 -1.20 -11.89 1.70
C PRO A 45 -2.68 -11.89 2.12
N ALA A 46 -3.63 -11.92 1.17
CA ALA A 46 -5.04 -12.02 1.50
C ALA A 46 -5.40 -13.32 2.25
N THR A 47 -4.66 -14.40 2.02
CA THR A 47 -4.83 -15.65 2.79
C THR A 47 -4.18 -15.58 4.17
N GLN A 48 -3.10 -14.80 4.31
CA GLN A 48 -2.43 -14.56 5.60
C GLN A 48 -3.25 -13.62 6.50
N MET A 49 -4.01 -12.68 5.92
CA MET A 49 -4.98 -11.87 6.63
C MET A 49 -6.15 -12.77 7.08
N THR A 50 -6.06 -13.27 8.32
CA THR A 50 -7.00 -14.22 8.91
C THR A 50 -8.48 -13.83 8.78
N LEU A 51 -9.36 -14.84 8.88
CA LEU A 51 -10.80 -14.66 8.96
C LEU A 51 -11.14 -13.87 10.24
N ASN A 52 -11.67 -12.65 10.06
CA ASN A 52 -12.09 -11.73 11.11
C ASN A 52 -10.98 -11.27 12.07
N THR A 53 -10.35 -10.13 11.78
CA THR A 53 -9.47 -9.43 12.73
C THR A 53 -10.32 -8.72 13.79
N PHE A 54 -10.80 -9.45 14.79
CA PHE A 54 -11.66 -8.95 15.87
C PHE A 54 -10.95 -8.06 16.90
N HIS A 55 -9.63 -7.86 16.78
CA HIS A 55 -8.85 -7.16 17.80
C HIS A 55 -8.00 -6.03 17.20
N TYR A 56 -8.66 -4.95 16.78
CA TYR A 56 -8.01 -3.64 16.80
C TYR A 56 -8.23 -3.06 18.20
N ALA A 57 -7.30 -3.35 19.13
CA ALA A 57 -7.39 -2.86 20.50
C ALA A 57 -7.34 -1.31 20.51
N GLY A 58 -8.34 -0.66 21.09
CA GLY A 58 -8.35 0.78 21.34
C GLY A 58 -9.34 1.64 20.54
N VAL A 59 -10.18 1.07 19.66
CA VAL A 59 -11.23 1.83 18.94
C VAL A 59 -12.61 1.44 19.47
N SER A 60 -13.30 2.37 20.12
CA SER A 60 -14.64 2.13 20.68
C SER A 60 -15.68 1.91 19.58
N ALA A 61 -16.25 0.69 19.57
CA ALA A 61 -17.62 0.38 19.15
C ALA A 61 -18.00 0.41 17.65
N LYS A 62 -17.19 -0.14 16.73
CA LYS A 62 -17.73 -0.67 15.45
C LYS A 62 -17.07 -1.99 15.05
N ASN A 63 -17.84 -3.08 15.13
CA ASN A 63 -17.49 -4.33 14.46
C ASN A 63 -17.55 -4.07 12.94
N VAL A 64 -16.39 -3.88 12.32
CA VAL A 64 -16.25 -3.75 10.86
C VAL A 64 -15.86 -5.09 10.26
N THR A 65 -16.35 -5.37 9.06
CA THR A 65 -15.96 -6.55 8.28
C THR A 65 -14.53 -6.35 7.79
N LEU A 66 -13.62 -7.25 8.17
CA LEU A 66 -12.19 -7.20 7.84
C LEU A 66 -11.72 -8.54 7.27
N GLY A 67 -10.50 -8.57 6.71
CA GLY A 67 -9.90 -9.78 6.13
C GLY A 67 -10.61 -10.27 4.86
N VAL A 68 -10.54 -11.60 4.62
CA VAL A 68 -11.12 -12.26 3.44
C VAL A 68 -12.61 -11.92 3.19
N PRO A 69 -13.50 -11.88 4.21
CA PRO A 69 -14.90 -11.48 4.00
C PRO A 69 -15.03 -10.08 3.38
N ARG A 70 -14.18 -9.12 3.78
CA ARG A 70 -14.20 -7.77 3.22
C ARG A 70 -13.64 -7.73 1.81
N LEU A 71 -12.56 -8.46 1.55
CA LEU A 71 -11.97 -8.59 0.22
C LEU A 71 -13.01 -9.12 -0.80
N LYS A 72 -13.76 -10.15 -0.41
CA LYS A 72 -14.84 -10.72 -1.24
C LYS A 72 -15.94 -9.71 -1.56
N GLU A 73 -16.33 -8.86 -0.61
CA GLU A 73 -17.33 -7.81 -0.85
C GLU A 73 -16.85 -6.74 -1.83
N ILE A 74 -15.57 -6.34 -1.73
CA ILE A 74 -14.96 -5.33 -2.59
C ILE A 74 -14.81 -5.84 -4.02
N ILE A 75 -14.22 -7.04 -4.21
CA ILE A 75 -13.99 -7.62 -5.54
C ILE A 75 -15.31 -7.87 -6.28
N ASN A 76 -16.35 -8.34 -5.58
CA ASN A 76 -17.66 -8.60 -6.20
C ASN A 76 -18.57 -7.37 -6.30
N VAL A 77 -18.11 -6.20 -5.83
CA VAL A 77 -18.88 -4.95 -5.82
C VAL A 77 -20.28 -5.17 -5.19
N SER A 78 -20.28 -5.71 -3.97
CA SER A 78 -21.54 -6.06 -3.28
C SER A 78 -22.40 -4.82 -3.04
N LYS A 79 -23.66 -4.87 -3.49
CA LYS A 79 -24.65 -3.77 -3.29
C LYS A 79 -24.99 -3.53 -1.82
N LYS A 80 -24.85 -4.55 -0.97
CA LYS A 80 -25.17 -4.49 0.47
C LYS A 80 -23.99 -5.07 1.27
N PRO A 81 -22.98 -4.25 1.64
CA PRO A 81 -21.87 -4.70 2.48
C PRO A 81 -22.39 -5.04 3.89
N LYS A 82 -21.79 -6.01 4.57
CA LYS A 82 -22.25 -6.48 5.89
C LYS A 82 -22.21 -5.39 6.96
N THR A 83 -21.18 -4.53 6.93
CA THR A 83 -20.96 -3.47 7.93
C THR A 83 -20.74 -2.13 7.22
N PRO A 84 -21.80 -1.49 6.69
CA PRO A 84 -21.68 -0.17 6.09
C PRO A 84 -21.27 0.84 7.16
N SER A 85 -20.31 1.71 6.84
CA SER A 85 -19.87 2.77 7.74
C SER A 85 -19.52 4.02 6.94
N LEU A 86 -19.61 5.17 7.60
CA LEU A 86 -19.26 6.46 7.03
C LEU A 86 -18.55 7.27 8.12
N THR A 87 -17.44 7.90 7.74
CA THR A 87 -16.67 8.80 8.60
C THR A 87 -17.04 10.22 8.22
N VAL A 88 -17.75 10.93 9.11
CA VAL A 88 -18.11 12.34 8.94
C VAL A 88 -17.12 13.20 9.71
N PHE A 89 -16.51 14.17 9.05
CA PHE A 89 -15.68 15.19 9.69
C PHE A 89 -16.51 16.46 9.93
N LEU A 90 -16.41 17.03 11.12
CA LEU A 90 -17.06 18.30 11.46
C LEU A 90 -16.16 19.47 11.09
N GLN A 91 -16.75 20.65 10.87
CA GLN A 91 -16.04 21.89 10.58
C GLN A 91 -16.37 22.97 11.61
N GLY A 92 -15.48 23.95 11.77
CA GLY A 92 -15.68 25.10 12.65
C GLY A 92 -15.59 24.75 14.13
N THR A 93 -16.39 25.44 14.96
CA THR A 93 -16.42 25.24 16.42
C THR A 93 -16.85 23.84 16.84
N ALA A 94 -17.60 23.13 15.99
CA ALA A 94 -18.04 21.76 16.22
C ALA A 94 -16.95 20.69 16.00
N ALA A 95 -15.79 21.06 15.46
CA ALA A 95 -14.66 20.16 15.23
C ALA A 95 -13.66 20.08 16.40
N LYS A 96 -13.95 20.75 17.52
CA LYS A 96 -13.14 20.73 18.74
C LYS A 96 -13.44 19.52 19.61
#